data_AF-A0A1G3IED4-F1
#
_entry.id   AF-A0A1G3IED4-F1
#
_cell.length_a   1.000
_cell.length_b   1.000
_cell.length_c   1.000
_cell.angle_alpha   90.00
_cell.angle_beta   90.00
_cell.angle_gamma   90.00
#
_symmetry.space_group_name_H-M   'P 1'
#
loop_
_entity.id
_entity.type
_entity.pdbx_description
1 polymer ?
#
loop_
_entity_poly.entity_id
_entity_poly.type
_entity_poly.pdbx_seq_one_letter_code
_entity_poly.pdbx_strand_id
1 'polypeptide(L)' 'MRLSGQIRFAPNGAAVGIDLCIALSLAEALGYDVAAVADLLPEAEAGLLEGLANLRNESNA' A
#
# COMPACT_ATOMS: atom_id res chain seq x y z
N MET A 1 -2.00 9.30 8.12
CA MET A 1 -2.14 7.98 7.48
C MET A 1 -1.13 7.04 8.16
N ARG A 2 -1.55 5.97 8.87
CA ARG A 2 -0.62 5.13 9.66
C ARG A 2 0.18 4.13 8.80
N LEU A 3 -0.22 3.94 7.55
CA LEU A 3 0.44 3.06 6.57
C LEU A 3 1.45 3.76 5.65
N SER A 4 1.64 5.08 5.73
CA SER A 4 2.56 5.79 4.81
C SER A 4 4.02 5.33 4.96
N GLY A 5 4.41 4.85 6.15
CA GLY A 5 5.73 4.26 6.39
C GLY A 5 5.89 2.82 5.86
N GLN A 6 4.82 2.22 5.34
CA GLN A 6 4.81 0.84 4.83
C GLN A 6 4.72 0.79 3.31
N ILE A 7 5.04 1.89 2.61
CA ILE A 7 5.11 1.91 1.15
C ILE A 7 6.51 1.48 0.71
N ARG A 8 6.57 0.53 -0.20
CA ARG A 8 7.79 0.10 -0.87
C ARG A 8 8.09 1.05 -2.03
N PHE A 9 9.35 1.44 -2.15
CA PHE A 9 9.83 2.32 -3.22
C PHE A 9 10.87 1.61 -4.08
N ALA A 10 10.82 1.86 -5.38
CA ALA A 10 11.91 1.52 -6.30
C ALA A 10 13.09 2.50 -6.12
N PRO A 11 14.30 2.16 -6.62
CA PRO A 11 15.48 3.03 -6.49
C PRO A 11 15.32 4.44 -7.08
N ASN A 12 14.39 4.61 -8.02
CA ASN A 12 14.06 5.91 -8.62
C ASN A 12 13.05 6.72 -7.78
N GLY A 13 12.68 6.26 -6.58
CA GLY A 13 11.72 6.91 -5.69
C GLY A 13 10.25 6.67 -6.04
N ALA A 14 9.94 5.85 -7.06
CA ALA A 14 8.56 5.51 -7.38
C ALA A 14 7.99 4.53 -6.34
N ALA A 15 6.79 4.80 -5.83
CA ALA A 15 6.06 3.83 -5.02
C ALA A 15 5.68 2.61 -5.89
N VAL A 16 5.95 1.41 -5.39
CA VAL A 16 5.73 0.14 -6.10
C VAL A 16 4.79 -0.81 -5.37
N GLY A 17 4.30 -0.41 -4.20
CA GLY A 17 3.31 -1.18 -3.45
C GLY A 17 3.40 -0.96 -1.94
N ILE A 18 2.62 -1.75 -1.20
CA ILE A 18 2.58 -1.81 0.25
C ILE A 18 3.47 -2.98 0.72
N ASP A 19 4.15 -2.83 1.85
CA ASP A 19 4.80 -3.93 2.53
C ASP A 19 3.74 -4.77 3.27
N LEU A 20 3.35 -5.88 2.65
CA LEU A 20 2.34 -6.79 3.15
C LEU A 20 2.70 -7.36 4.52
N CYS A 21 3.97 -7.71 4.74
CA CYS A 21 4.43 -8.30 6.00
C CYS A 21 4.32 -7.29 7.14
N ILE A 22 4.78 -6.05 6.96
CA ILE A 22 4.69 -5.05 8.02
C ILE A 22 3.23 -4.63 8.26
N ALA A 23 2.40 -4.55 7.22
CA ALA A 23 0.99 -4.23 7.38
C ALA A 23 0.24 -5.30 8.20
N LEU A 24 0.54 -6.59 8.00
CA LEU A 24 -0.02 -7.68 8.82
C LEU A 24 0.50 -7.66 10.26
N SER A 25 1.80 -7.45 10.47
CA SER A 25 2.36 -7.30 11.82
C SER A 25 1.77 -6.11 12.57
N LEU A 26 1.50 -5.00 11.85
CA LEU A 26 0.82 -3.84 12.41
C LEU A 26 -0.65 -4.14 12.73
N ALA A 27 -1.33 -4.91 11.87
CA ALA A 27 -2.71 -5.34 12.12
C ALA A 27 -2.82 -6.15 13.40
N GLU A 28 -1.93 -7.12 13.60
CA GLU A 28 -1.83 -7.91 14.82
C GLU A 28 -1.58 -7.02 16.05
N ALA A 29 -0.58 -6.13 15.98
CA ALA A 29 -0.23 -5.23 17.08
C ALA A 29 -1.36 -4.25 17.47
N LEU A 30 -2.25 -3.93 16.52
CA LEU A 30 -3.41 -3.06 16.75
C LEU A 30 -4.67 -3.84 17.15
N GLY A 31 -4.60 -5.18 17.23
CA GLY A 31 -5.74 -6.03 17.58
C GLY A 31 -6.77 -6.14 16.46
N TYR A 32 -6.39 -5.91 15.21
CA TYR A 32 -7.25 -6.18 14.05
C TYR A 32 -7.27 -7.67 13.70
N ASP A 33 -8.34 -8.11 13.04
CA ASP A 33 -8.41 -9.44 12.45
C ASP A 33 -7.42 -9.55 11.29
N VAL A 34 -6.33 -10.29 11.51
CA VAL A 34 -5.25 -10.46 10.54
C VAL A 34 -5.73 -11.15 9.26
N ALA A 35 -6.68 -12.08 9.34
CA ALA A 35 -7.22 -12.76 8.17
C ALA A 35 -8.03 -11.79 7.31
N ALA A 36 -8.91 -11.01 7.95
CA ALA A 36 -9.66 -9.96 7.25
C ALA A 36 -8.75 -8.90 6.62
N VAL A 37 -7.66 -8.51 7.30
CA VAL A 37 -6.66 -7.59 6.73
C VAL A 37 -5.93 -8.24 5.56
N ALA A 38 -5.52 -9.50 5.66
CA ALA A 38 -4.84 -10.21 4.58
C ALA A 38 -5.71 -10.31 3.31
N ASP A 39 -7.02 -10.48 3.47
CA ASP A 39 -7.97 -10.53 2.34
C ASP A 39 -8.14 -9.17 1.65
N LEU A 40 -8.15 -8.07 2.42
CA LEU A 40 -8.41 -6.72 1.91
C LEU A 40 -7.16 -5.98 1.40
N LEU A 41 -5.98 -6.35 1.89
CA LEU A 41 -4.75 -5.64 1.62
C LEU A 41 -4.30 -5.66 0.14
N PRO A 42 -4.52 -6.74 -0.65
CA PRO A 42 -4.28 -6.73 -2.09
C PRO A 42 -5.10 -5.68 -2.84
N GLU A 43 -6.38 -5.54 -2.48
CA GLU A 43 -7.27 -4.54 -3.10
C GLU A 43 -6.84 -3.11 -2.74
N ALA A 44 -6.38 -2.90 -1.50
CA ALA A 44 -5.81 -1.63 -1.09
C ALA A 44 -4.53 -1.27 -1.87
N GLU A 45 -3.65 -2.24 -2.14
CA GLU A 45 -2.47 -2.03 -2.99
C GLU A 45 -2.86 -1.73 -4.43
N ALA A 46 -3.86 -2.43 -4.98
CA ALA A 46 -4.36 -2.19 -6.33
C ALA A 46 -4.90 -0.75 -6.51
N GLY A 47 -5.73 -0.28 -5.59
CA GLY A 47 -6.25 1.09 -5.61
C GLY A 47 -5.15 2.15 -5.46
N LEU A 48 -4.12 1.89 -4.65
CA LEU A 48 -2.95 2.77 -4.55
C LEU A 48 -2.21 2.88 -5.89
N LEU A 49 -1.94 1.75 -6.55
CA LEU A 49 -1.24 1.72 -7.82
C LEU A 49 -2.04 2.39 -8.94
N GLU A 50 -3.36 2.19 -8.96
CA GLU A 50 -4.26 2.87 -9.90
C GLU A 50 -4.23 4.40 -9.71
N GLY A 51 -4.37 4.89 -8.48
CA GLY A 51 -4.29 6.31 -8.17
C GLY A 51 -2.95 6.93 -8.59
N LEU A 52 -1.84 6.22 -8.33
CA LEU A 52 -0.51 6.65 -8.76
C LEU A 52 -0.37 6.69 -10.28
N ALA A 53 -0.94 5.72 -11.00
CA ALA A 53 -0.95 5.71 -12.46
C ALA A 53 -1.73 6.91 -13.02
N ASN A 54 -2.89 7.22 -12.44
CA ASN A 54 -3.70 8.37 -12.85
C ASN A 54 -2.97 9.70 -12.63
N LEU A 55 -2.35 9.91 -11.46
CA LEU A 55 -1.56 11.11 -11.17
C LEU A 55 -0.38 11.30 -12.14
N ARG A 56 0.28 10.20 -12.53
CA ARG A 56 1.36 10.24 -13.53
C ARG A 56 0.83 10.61 -14.90
N ASN A 57 -0.34 10.11 -15.28
CA ASN A 57 -0.96 10.44 -16.56
C ASN A 57 -1.36 11.92 -16.62
N GLU A 58 -1.93 12.46 -15.54
CA GLU A 58 -2.28 13.89 -15.42
C GLU A 58 -1.05 14.80 -15.49
N SER A 59 0.09 14.38 -14.92
CA SER A 59 1.34 15.15 -14.95
C SER A 59 2.03 15.16 -16.32
N ASN A 60 1.69 14.21 -17.19
CA ASN A 60 2.27 14.05 -18.53
C ASN A 60 1.36 14.59 -19.65
N ALA A 61 0.17 15.09 -19.30
CA ALA A 61 -0.81 15.68 -20.21
C ALA A 61 -0.67 17.21 -20.26
#